data_AF-A0A6A8DJL1-F1
#
_entry.id   AF-A0A6A8DJL1-F1
#
_cell.length_a   1.000
_cell.length_b   1.000
_cell.length_c   1.000
_cell.angle_alpha   90.00
_cell.angle_beta   90.00
_cell.angle_gamma   90.00
#
_symmetry.space_group_name_H-M   'P 1'
#
loop_
_entity.id
_entity.type
_entity.pdbx_description
1 polymer ?
#
loop_
_entity_poly.entity_id
_entity_poly.type
_entity_poly.pdbx_seq_one_letter_code
_entity_poly.pdbx_strand_id
1 'polypeptide(L)'
;MIKNLIRITSVVTLVTISSLMTSQLVLGANDNFNPDFTSDVANIHFNWGTGKPDLAKSPDNFTARYRQMKVLNPGDYFVQTLADDGVRVTVDEGELKPKIDRLTSFSNRTDSSLWLGVSAGNHMITTDYLELANDAAVFSDVVPFGSWLAYYYDNPYLKGLPISAKVIEPVGKFDKLSENNSFGSPTSGMPNDNFSAKYTTAKRITAGNYILRTKADDGVRVYLDGKLILDRWNQGAHTGEAIQVKIADRSNYPVNEKDVHWIEVEYRENTARSEIDVFLEPYESAIASSSTWIGEFFENDKFRGVPLIVGGNNSFEPVTAIDYNWGQGSPLATVPKDHFSARFTKNIRLSEAKTYIVDASADDGVRVSVDGKVV
;
A
#
# COMPACT_ATOMS: atom_id res chain seq x y z
N MET A 1 -38.41 31.49 -27.00
CA MET A 1 -38.44 30.89 -25.65
C MET A 1 -37.01 30.80 -25.14
N ILE A 2 -36.79 31.45 -24.01
CA ILE A 2 -35.50 31.85 -23.44
C ILE A 2 -34.83 30.63 -22.78
N LYS A 3 -33.56 30.36 -23.11
CA LYS A 3 -32.72 29.40 -22.37
C LYS A 3 -32.26 30.10 -21.08
N ASN A 4 -32.72 29.58 -19.94
CA ASN A 4 -32.29 30.04 -18.63
C ASN A 4 -30.79 29.77 -18.42
N LEU A 5 -30.06 30.88 -18.31
CA LEU A 5 -28.68 30.97 -17.87
C LEU A 5 -28.71 30.92 -16.32
N ILE A 6 -28.38 29.78 -15.70
CA ILE A 6 -28.15 29.76 -14.25
C ILE A 6 -26.70 30.21 -14.02
N ARG A 7 -26.58 31.50 -13.71
CA ARG A 7 -25.37 32.14 -13.21
C ARG A 7 -25.33 31.89 -11.70
N ILE A 8 -24.54 30.92 -11.25
CA ILE A 8 -24.20 30.81 -9.82
C ILE A 8 -23.06 31.81 -9.58
N THR A 9 -23.43 33.03 -9.22
CA THR A 9 -22.52 33.95 -8.52
C THR A 9 -22.38 33.45 -7.10
N SER A 10 -21.35 32.65 -6.83
CA SER A 10 -20.94 32.36 -5.46
C SER A 10 -20.35 33.63 -4.86
N VAL A 11 -20.97 34.05 -3.77
CA VAL A 11 -20.51 35.08 -2.85
C VAL A 11 -19.09 34.70 -2.40
N VAL A 12 -18.13 35.60 -2.59
CA VAL A 12 -16.82 35.54 -1.93
C VAL A 12 -17.08 35.87 -0.47
N THR A 13 -17.30 34.83 0.35
CA THR A 13 -17.06 34.93 1.78
C THR A 13 -15.59 34.59 1.96
N LEU A 14 -14.77 35.61 2.23
CA LEU A 14 -13.47 35.40 2.88
C LEU A 14 -13.77 34.73 4.22
N VAL A 15 -13.70 33.41 4.27
CA VAL A 15 -13.46 32.70 5.52
C VAL A 15 -11.94 32.54 5.55
N THR A 16 -11.28 33.40 6.32
CA THR A 16 -9.94 33.13 6.80
C THR A 16 -9.99 31.86 7.63
N ILE A 17 -9.81 30.70 7.01
CA ILE A 17 -9.45 29.47 7.71
C ILE A 17 -7.95 29.57 7.96
N SER A 18 -7.56 30.31 9.00
CA SER A 18 -6.29 30.03 9.67
C SER A 18 -6.57 28.94 10.71
N SER A 19 -6.82 27.71 10.26
CA SER A 19 -6.72 26.57 11.17
C SER A 19 -5.24 26.31 11.39
N LEU A 20 -4.70 26.91 12.45
CA LEU A 20 -3.53 26.34 13.09
C LEU A 20 -3.91 24.92 13.51
N MET A 21 -3.39 23.94 12.77
CA MET A 21 -3.40 22.54 13.19
C MET A 21 -2.63 22.49 14.50
N THR A 22 -3.34 22.24 15.59
CA THR A 22 -2.75 22.17 16.92
C THR A 22 -3.07 20.80 17.47
N SER A 23 -2.11 19.89 17.35
CA SER A 23 -2.14 18.66 18.13
C SER A 23 -1.53 18.99 19.48
N GLN A 24 -2.32 19.01 20.56
CA GLN A 24 -1.81 19.38 21.88
C GLN A 24 -1.18 18.14 22.54
N LEU A 25 0.14 18.17 22.75
CA LEU A 25 0.87 17.22 23.60
C LEU A 25 0.55 17.51 25.08
N VAL A 26 0.26 16.49 25.88
CA VAL A 26 0.09 16.56 27.34
C VAL A 26 0.98 15.50 27.98
N LEU A 27 2.05 15.89 28.67
CA LEU A 27 2.96 14.96 29.36
C LEU A 27 2.62 14.88 30.86
N GLY A 28 2.53 13.68 31.43
CA GLY A 28 2.33 13.49 32.87
C GLY A 28 3.15 12.33 33.45
N ALA A 29 3.66 12.51 34.66
CA ALA A 29 4.15 11.43 35.52
C ALA A 29 3.06 11.07 36.54
N ASN A 30 2.45 9.88 36.40
CA ASN A 30 1.41 9.26 37.24
C ASN A 30 -0.07 9.72 37.03
N ASP A 31 -0.86 8.77 36.53
CA ASP A 31 -2.31 8.47 36.64
C ASP A 31 -3.41 9.55 36.53
N ASN A 32 -3.11 10.84 36.32
CA ASN A 32 -4.18 11.85 36.20
C ASN A 32 -4.11 12.77 34.97
N PHE A 33 -3.28 12.48 33.95
CA PHE A 33 -3.15 13.27 32.70
C PHE A 33 -3.24 14.80 32.91
N ASN A 34 -2.68 15.29 34.02
CA ASN A 34 -2.59 16.71 34.28
C ASN A 34 -1.30 17.18 33.61
N PRO A 35 -1.34 18.07 32.60
CA PRO A 35 -0.18 18.37 31.79
C PRO A 35 0.88 19.10 32.60
N ASP A 36 2.08 18.52 32.64
CA ASP A 36 3.28 19.24 33.05
C ASP A 36 3.79 20.19 31.94
N PHE A 37 3.40 19.94 30.69
CA PHE A 37 3.75 20.73 29.52
C PHE A 37 2.72 20.54 28.41
N THR A 38 2.52 21.58 27.58
CA THR A 38 1.71 21.49 26.36
C THR A 38 2.37 22.18 25.17
N SER A 39 2.38 21.51 24.01
CA SER A 39 2.85 22.06 22.74
C SER A 39 1.99 21.59 21.57
N ASP A 40 1.97 22.40 20.52
CA ASP A 40 1.36 22.05 19.25
C ASP A 40 2.34 21.28 18.38
N VAL A 41 1.90 20.13 17.84
CA VAL A 41 2.68 19.33 16.89
C VAL A 41 1.89 19.08 15.61
N ALA A 42 2.60 19.00 14.48
CA ALA A 42 1.98 18.83 13.16
C ALA A 42 1.48 17.39 12.92
N ASN A 43 2.22 16.40 13.43
CA ASN A 43 1.92 14.98 13.36
C ASN A 43 2.43 14.26 14.61
N ILE A 44 2.06 12.98 14.76
CA ILE A 44 2.51 12.11 15.85
C ILE A 44 3.50 11.12 15.23
N HIS A 45 4.67 11.58 14.83
CA HIS A 45 5.75 10.79 14.23
C HIS A 45 7.05 11.01 15.01
N PHE A 46 7.11 10.47 16.22
CA PHE A 46 8.23 10.68 17.14
C PHE A 46 9.07 9.42 17.30
N ASN A 47 10.38 9.59 17.16
CA ASN A 47 11.38 8.61 17.55
C ASN A 47 12.44 9.34 18.38
N TRP A 48 12.40 9.14 19.70
CA TRP A 48 13.35 9.75 20.62
C TRP A 48 14.57 8.87 20.87
N GLY A 49 14.59 7.62 20.40
CA GLY A 49 15.55 6.60 20.84
C GLY A 49 15.59 6.55 22.37
N THR A 50 16.76 6.53 22.98
CA THR A 50 16.95 6.62 24.44
C THR A 50 16.73 8.03 25.02
N GLY A 51 16.09 8.91 24.27
CA GLY A 51 15.91 10.32 24.56
C GLY A 51 14.58 10.61 25.26
N LYS A 52 14.08 11.84 25.07
CA LYS A 52 12.85 12.32 25.70
C LYS A 52 12.22 13.48 24.93
N PRO A 53 10.90 13.69 25.07
CA PRO A 53 10.19 14.79 24.42
C PRO A 53 10.57 16.18 24.95
N ASP A 54 11.04 16.30 26.20
CA ASP A 54 11.40 17.56 26.82
C ASP A 54 12.58 17.40 27.80
N LEU A 55 13.48 18.39 27.88
CA LEU A 55 14.68 18.33 28.71
C LEU A 55 14.39 18.17 30.21
N ALA A 56 13.26 18.67 30.69
CA ALA A 56 12.81 18.56 32.08
C ALA A 56 12.24 17.17 32.44
N LYS A 57 12.06 16.27 31.46
CA LYS A 57 11.51 14.93 31.69
C LYS A 57 12.59 13.89 31.99
N SER A 58 12.18 12.79 32.59
CA SER A 58 12.99 11.57 32.59
C SER A 58 12.93 10.94 31.19
N PRO A 59 14.04 10.36 30.66
CA PRO A 59 14.01 9.53 29.45
C PRO A 59 13.01 8.37 29.54
N ASP A 60 12.90 7.79 30.72
CA ASP A 60 12.02 6.66 31.00
C ASP A 60 10.82 7.09 31.87
N ASN A 61 9.76 6.28 31.88
CA ASN A 61 8.57 6.44 32.73
C ASN A 61 7.81 7.75 32.50
N PHE A 62 7.43 8.03 31.25
CA PHE A 62 6.57 9.16 30.93
C PHE A 62 5.34 8.74 30.14
N THR A 63 4.32 9.59 30.14
CA THR A 63 3.14 9.44 29.29
C THR A 63 2.96 10.66 28.43
N ALA A 64 2.34 10.48 27.27
CA ALA A 64 1.92 11.56 26.39
C ALA A 64 0.48 11.35 25.94
N ARG A 65 -0.32 12.41 25.92
CA ARG A 65 -1.63 12.43 25.27
C ARG A 65 -1.62 13.46 24.17
N TYR A 66 -2.03 13.04 22.98
CA TYR A 66 -2.23 13.87 21.82
C TYR A 66 -3.71 13.93 21.49
N ARG A 67 -4.27 15.13 21.38
CA ARG A 67 -5.65 15.35 20.90
C ARG A 67 -5.59 16.07 19.56
N GLN A 68 -6.22 15.49 18.54
CA GLN A 68 -6.25 16.04 17.19
C GLN A 68 -7.70 16.08 16.69
N MET A 69 -8.15 17.26 16.27
CA MET A 69 -9.38 17.40 15.50
C MET A 69 -9.05 17.28 14.00
N LYS A 70 -9.58 16.25 13.33
CA LYS A 70 -9.45 16.07 11.88
C LYS A 70 -10.79 16.31 11.19
N VAL A 71 -10.76 17.03 10.06
CA VAL A 71 -11.90 17.09 9.14
C VAL A 71 -11.76 15.94 8.15
N LEU A 72 -12.65 14.95 8.23
CA LEU A 72 -12.60 13.76 7.40
C LEU A 72 -13.70 13.78 6.33
N ASN A 73 -13.38 13.21 5.17
CA ASN A 73 -14.37 12.87 4.14
C ASN A 73 -15.11 11.59 4.55
N PRO A 74 -16.34 11.37 4.07
CA PRO A 74 -17.04 10.13 4.36
C PRO A 74 -16.33 8.96 3.69
N GLY A 75 -16.17 7.83 4.40
CA GLY A 75 -15.49 6.67 3.84
C GLY A 75 -14.95 5.69 4.89
N ASP A 76 -14.23 4.70 4.41
CA ASP A 76 -13.54 3.72 5.26
C ASP A 76 -12.10 4.19 5.50
N TYR A 77 -11.65 4.08 6.75
CA TYR A 77 -10.31 4.42 7.19
C TYR A 77 -9.70 3.23 7.94
N PHE A 78 -8.38 3.23 8.05
CA PHE A 78 -7.69 2.44 9.04
C PHE A 78 -6.86 3.34 9.96
N VAL A 79 -6.73 2.91 11.21
CA VAL A 79 -5.83 3.48 12.21
C VAL A 79 -4.63 2.56 12.29
N GLN A 80 -3.42 3.11 12.24
CA GLN A 80 -2.20 2.33 12.48
C GLN A 80 -1.27 3.11 13.40
N THR A 81 -0.68 2.38 14.34
CA THR A 81 0.35 2.90 15.24
C THR A 81 1.60 2.05 15.20
N LEU A 82 2.75 2.66 15.46
CA LEU A 82 3.95 1.96 15.93
C LEU A 82 4.36 2.63 17.22
N ALA A 83 4.49 1.83 18.29
CA ALA A 83 4.91 2.37 19.58
C ALA A 83 5.85 1.44 20.32
N ASP A 84 6.76 2.08 21.04
CA ASP A 84 7.66 1.52 22.05
C ASP A 84 7.60 2.51 23.22
N ASP A 85 6.95 2.25 24.35
CA ASP A 85 6.18 1.05 24.68
C ASP A 85 4.71 1.08 24.20
N GLY A 86 3.81 1.59 25.04
CA GLY A 86 2.36 1.37 24.98
C GLY A 86 1.61 2.46 24.25
N VAL A 87 0.53 2.10 23.55
CA VAL A 87 -0.30 3.06 22.82
C VAL A 87 -1.78 2.71 22.89
N ARG A 88 -2.63 3.75 22.94
CA ARG A 88 -4.07 3.66 22.79
C ARG A 88 -4.56 4.75 21.86
N VAL A 89 -5.46 4.39 20.94
CA VAL A 89 -6.12 5.35 20.04
C VAL A 89 -7.62 5.26 20.21
N THR A 90 -8.25 6.38 20.54
CA THR A 90 -9.70 6.56 20.51
C THR A 90 -10.08 7.55 19.42
N VAL A 91 -11.24 7.31 18.80
CA VAL A 91 -11.82 8.21 17.79
C VAL A 91 -13.24 8.55 18.22
N ASP A 92 -13.58 9.83 18.11
CA ASP A 92 -14.79 10.49 18.59
C ASP A 92 -15.11 10.25 20.07
N GLU A 93 -15.22 11.32 20.85
CA GLU A 93 -15.58 11.24 22.26
C GLU A 93 -16.99 10.63 22.39
N GLY A 94 -17.06 9.32 22.70
CA GLY A 94 -18.31 8.56 22.76
C GLY A 94 -18.22 7.12 22.25
N GLU A 95 -17.20 6.76 21.47
CA GLU A 95 -16.98 5.34 21.17
C GLU A 95 -16.57 4.59 22.45
N LEU A 96 -17.38 3.59 22.84
CA LEU A 96 -17.17 2.80 24.06
C LEU A 96 -15.89 1.95 24.04
N LYS A 97 -15.29 1.76 22.86
CA LYS A 97 -14.09 0.95 22.69
C LYS A 97 -13.05 1.71 21.86
N PRO A 98 -11.80 1.80 22.34
CA PRO A 98 -10.71 2.32 21.54
C PRO A 98 -10.50 1.49 20.26
N LYS A 99 -10.01 2.13 19.19
CA LYS A 99 -9.60 1.43 17.96
C LYS A 99 -8.34 0.61 18.20
N ILE A 100 -7.42 1.12 19.03
CA ILE A 100 -6.20 0.42 19.46
C ILE A 100 -6.07 0.60 20.98
N ASP A 101 -5.78 -0.47 21.73
CA ASP A 101 -5.58 -0.41 23.19
C ASP A 101 -4.49 -1.39 23.65
N ARG A 102 -3.29 -0.86 23.83
CA ARG A 102 -2.10 -1.59 24.26
C ARG A 102 -1.26 -0.69 25.18
N LEU A 103 -1.83 -0.23 26.30
CA LEU A 103 -1.10 0.51 27.34
C LEU A 103 -0.30 -0.43 28.25
N THR A 104 0.60 -1.21 27.65
CA THR A 104 1.47 -2.19 28.31
C THR A 104 2.84 -2.19 27.63
N SER A 105 3.86 -2.73 28.31
CA SER A 105 5.23 -2.79 27.79
C SER A 105 5.35 -3.71 26.59
N PHE A 106 5.95 -3.19 25.51
CA PHE A 106 6.25 -3.91 24.28
C PHE A 106 7.29 -3.12 23.49
N SER A 107 8.28 -3.82 22.93
CA SER A 107 9.26 -3.21 22.04
C SER A 107 8.76 -3.13 20.59
N ASN A 108 8.93 -1.98 19.93
CA ASN A 108 8.76 -1.78 18.48
C ASN A 108 7.55 -2.51 17.87
N ARG A 109 6.34 -2.23 18.35
CA ARG A 109 5.12 -2.96 17.94
C ARG A 109 4.21 -2.10 17.07
N THR A 110 3.89 -2.61 15.87
CA THR A 110 2.83 -2.08 15.01
C THR A 110 1.47 -2.68 15.38
N ASP A 111 0.45 -1.83 15.48
CA ASP A 111 -0.95 -2.22 15.67
C ASP A 111 -1.82 -1.50 14.64
N SER A 112 -2.83 -2.18 14.11
CA SER A 112 -3.73 -1.61 13.11
C SER A 112 -5.18 -2.00 13.39
N SER A 113 -6.12 -1.09 13.12
CA SER A 113 -7.55 -1.32 13.26
C SER A 113 -8.33 -0.64 12.13
N LEU A 114 -9.47 -1.23 11.76
CA LEU A 114 -10.41 -0.62 10.82
C LEU A 114 -11.28 0.43 11.52
N TRP A 115 -11.65 1.47 10.79
CA TRP A 115 -12.68 2.45 11.14
C TRP A 115 -13.57 2.67 9.92
N LEU A 116 -14.63 1.87 9.84
CA LEU A 116 -15.49 1.79 8.67
C LEU A 116 -16.67 2.76 8.76
N GLY A 117 -17.12 3.25 7.61
CA GLY A 117 -18.33 4.08 7.50
C GLY A 117 -18.23 5.42 8.22
N VAL A 118 -17.04 6.02 8.27
CA VAL A 118 -16.81 7.35 8.86
C VAL A 118 -17.66 8.37 8.12
N SER A 119 -18.34 9.25 8.87
CA SER A 119 -19.12 10.34 8.32
C SER A 119 -18.24 11.50 7.87
N ALA A 120 -18.75 12.37 7.00
CA ALA A 120 -18.06 13.63 6.72
C ALA A 120 -18.13 14.55 7.94
N GLY A 121 -17.03 15.22 8.29
CA GLY A 121 -17.03 16.27 9.31
C GLY A 121 -15.85 16.23 10.26
N ASN A 122 -16.03 16.90 11.41
CA ASN A 122 -15.01 16.98 12.46
C ASN A 122 -15.02 15.70 13.29
N HIS A 123 -13.85 15.09 13.43
CA HIS A 123 -13.61 13.93 14.26
C HIS A 123 -12.49 14.21 15.26
N MET A 124 -12.70 13.83 16.51
CA MET A 124 -11.67 13.95 17.55
C MET A 124 -10.90 12.64 17.64
N ILE A 125 -9.58 12.68 17.46
CA ILE A 125 -8.70 11.53 17.59
C ILE A 125 -7.80 11.78 18.80
N THR A 126 -7.81 10.86 19.75
CA THR A 126 -6.91 10.91 20.91
C THR A 126 -5.94 9.74 20.85
N THR A 127 -4.63 10.04 20.90
CA THR A 127 -3.58 9.04 21.04
C THR A 127 -2.94 9.20 22.42
N ASP A 128 -3.07 8.17 23.25
CA ASP A 128 -2.36 8.05 24.52
C ASP A 128 -1.14 7.15 24.31
N TYR A 129 0.01 7.61 24.77
CA TYR A 129 1.30 6.93 24.70
C TYR A 129 1.90 6.78 26.10
N LEU A 130 2.50 5.63 26.33
CA LEU A 130 3.16 5.23 27.57
C LEU A 130 4.58 4.79 27.23
N GLU A 131 5.56 5.45 27.83
CA GLU A 131 6.96 5.05 27.80
C GLU A 131 7.38 4.54 29.19
N LEU A 132 7.97 3.35 29.27
CA LEU A 132 8.41 2.75 30.52
C LEU A 132 9.93 2.71 30.65
N ALA A 133 10.64 2.19 29.65
CA ALA A 133 12.09 2.13 29.66
C ALA A 133 12.73 1.92 28.27
N ASN A 134 13.94 2.47 28.11
CA ASN A 134 14.83 2.33 26.96
C ASN A 134 14.45 3.22 25.76
N ASP A 135 14.11 2.61 24.62
CA ASP A 135 13.85 3.33 23.38
C ASP A 135 12.40 3.79 23.34
N ALA A 136 12.21 5.10 23.13
CA ALA A 136 10.89 5.72 23.11
C ALA A 136 10.51 6.13 21.68
N ALA A 137 9.40 5.61 21.17
CA ALA A 137 8.82 6.05 19.90
C ALA A 137 7.30 5.92 19.86
N VAL A 138 6.66 6.86 19.17
CA VAL A 138 5.23 6.80 18.86
C VAL A 138 4.95 7.36 17.47
N PHE A 139 4.34 6.53 16.64
CA PHE A 139 3.76 6.85 15.36
C PHE A 139 2.26 6.56 15.43
N SER A 140 1.42 7.49 15.01
CA SER A 140 -0.04 7.32 15.03
C SER A 140 -0.70 8.02 13.86
N ASP A 141 -1.37 7.24 13.01
CA ASP A 141 -1.95 7.71 11.76
C ASP A 141 -3.37 7.17 11.57
N VAL A 142 -4.23 8.03 11.01
CA VAL A 142 -5.56 7.68 10.51
C VAL A 142 -5.53 7.91 9.00
N VAL A 143 -5.79 6.84 8.24
CA VAL A 143 -5.47 6.75 6.81
C VAL A 143 -6.70 6.29 6.05
N PRO A 144 -7.15 7.00 4.99
CA PRO A 144 -8.27 6.55 4.19
C PRO A 144 -7.90 5.27 3.42
N PHE A 145 -8.88 4.40 3.19
CA PHE A 145 -8.67 3.19 2.40
C PHE A 145 -8.12 3.52 1.01
N GLY A 146 -7.18 2.68 0.54
CA GLY A 146 -6.48 2.88 -0.73
C GLY A 146 -5.24 3.77 -0.62
N SER A 147 -5.19 4.73 0.31
CA SER A 147 -3.95 5.47 0.61
C SER A 147 -2.96 4.60 1.37
N TRP A 148 -1.68 4.95 1.29
CA TRP A 148 -0.58 4.15 1.82
C TRP A 148 0.11 4.85 2.98
N LEU A 149 0.27 4.18 4.11
CA LEU A 149 1.11 4.65 5.21
C LEU A 149 2.51 4.06 5.07
N ALA A 150 3.51 4.92 4.95
CA ALA A 150 4.91 4.53 4.89
C ALA A 150 5.59 4.74 6.24
N TYR A 151 6.31 3.73 6.71
CA TYR A 151 7.33 3.85 7.76
C TYR A 151 8.71 3.64 7.13
N TYR A 152 9.62 4.58 7.37
CA TYR A 152 10.94 4.61 6.77
C TYR A 152 12.05 4.33 7.78
N TYR A 153 13.06 3.58 7.35
CA TYR A 153 14.20 3.15 8.16
C TYR A 153 15.49 3.59 7.48
N ASP A 154 16.46 4.09 8.25
CA ASP A 154 17.78 4.55 7.80
C ASP A 154 18.78 3.41 7.52
N ASN A 155 18.26 2.21 7.29
CA ASN A 155 19.03 1.02 6.98
C ASN A 155 18.26 0.17 5.97
N PRO A 156 18.92 -0.68 5.18
CA PRO A 156 18.27 -1.44 4.11
C PRO A 156 17.63 -2.75 4.61
N TYR A 157 17.39 -2.89 5.93
CA TYR A 157 17.02 -4.17 6.54
C TYR A 157 15.73 -4.13 7.37
N LEU A 158 14.99 -3.02 7.36
CA LEU A 158 13.80 -2.81 8.20
C LEU A 158 14.08 -3.07 9.69
N LYS A 159 15.28 -2.69 10.17
CA LYS A 159 15.70 -2.91 11.56
C LYS A 159 15.52 -1.66 12.40
N GLY A 160 15.21 -1.87 13.67
CA GLY A 160 15.01 -0.80 14.65
C GLY A 160 13.67 -0.10 14.48
N LEU A 161 13.56 1.09 15.08
CA LEU A 161 12.41 1.97 14.98
C LEU A 161 12.48 2.78 13.67
N PRO A 162 11.35 3.08 13.02
CA PRO A 162 11.35 3.98 11.88
C PRO A 162 11.79 5.38 12.30
N ILE A 163 12.44 6.10 11.39
CA ILE A 163 12.92 7.46 11.62
C ILE A 163 11.98 8.52 11.03
N SER A 164 11.06 8.11 10.16
CA SER A 164 10.05 8.99 9.56
C SER A 164 8.85 8.17 9.12
N ALA A 165 7.69 8.84 9.02
CA ALA A 165 6.50 8.27 8.42
C ALA A 165 5.82 9.29 7.50
N LYS A 166 5.00 8.81 6.56
CA LYS A 166 4.11 9.66 5.78
C LYS A 166 2.91 8.90 5.23
N VAL A 167 1.80 9.60 5.05
CA VAL A 167 0.66 9.10 4.26
C VAL A 167 0.87 9.52 2.79
N ILE A 168 0.71 8.57 1.89
CA ILE A 168 0.89 8.71 0.45
C ILE A 168 -0.47 8.55 -0.21
N GLU A 169 -0.88 9.58 -0.94
CA GLU A 169 -2.08 9.53 -1.78
C GLU A 169 -1.85 8.56 -2.95
N PRO A 170 -2.81 7.68 -3.24
CA PRO A 170 -2.61 6.66 -4.24
C PRO A 170 -2.80 7.20 -5.66
N VAL A 171 -2.16 6.56 -6.64
CA VAL A 171 -2.16 7.03 -8.03
C VAL A 171 -3.06 6.17 -8.93
N GLY A 172 -3.93 6.82 -9.69
CA GLY A 172 -4.75 6.17 -10.71
C GLY A 172 -5.86 5.27 -10.16
N LYS A 173 -6.57 4.60 -11.06
CA LYS A 173 -7.84 3.89 -10.75
C LYS A 173 -7.70 2.60 -9.90
N PHE A 174 -6.48 2.17 -9.61
CA PHE A 174 -6.19 0.93 -8.87
C PHE A 174 -5.50 1.20 -7.52
N ASP A 175 -5.52 2.46 -7.11
CA ASP A 175 -4.90 2.95 -5.90
C ASP A 175 -3.41 2.54 -5.78
N LYS A 176 -2.63 2.84 -6.82
CA LYS A 176 -1.22 2.42 -6.95
C LYS A 176 -0.36 3.12 -5.90
N LEU A 177 0.46 2.34 -5.19
CA LEU A 177 1.62 2.88 -4.46
C LEU A 177 2.65 3.34 -5.50
N SER A 178 3.04 4.60 -5.46
CA SER A 178 4.00 5.16 -6.41
C SER A 178 4.91 6.15 -5.70
N GLU A 179 6.21 5.86 -5.67
CA GLU A 179 7.24 6.80 -5.24
C GLU A 179 8.42 6.76 -6.22
N ASN A 180 8.93 7.93 -6.57
CA ASN A 180 10.14 8.06 -7.39
C ASN A 180 10.98 9.18 -6.81
N ASN A 181 11.98 8.81 -6.02
CA ASN A 181 12.87 9.76 -5.36
C ASN A 181 14.12 10.06 -6.21
N SER A 182 14.21 9.47 -7.42
CA SER A 182 15.40 9.57 -8.26
C SER A 182 16.65 9.20 -7.46
N PHE A 183 17.65 10.07 -7.34
CA PHE A 183 18.87 9.83 -6.56
C PHE A 183 18.83 10.38 -5.13
N GLY A 184 17.62 10.67 -4.61
CA GLY A 184 17.41 11.26 -3.30
C GLY A 184 16.61 10.35 -2.37
N SER A 185 16.21 10.90 -1.23
CA SER A 185 15.44 10.21 -0.20
C SER A 185 13.93 10.54 -0.27
N PRO A 186 13.06 9.67 0.27
CA PRO A 186 11.60 9.87 0.26
C PRO A 186 11.11 10.96 1.22
N THR A 187 11.95 11.40 2.16
CA THR A 187 11.68 12.44 3.14
C THR A 187 12.99 13.10 3.59
N SER A 188 12.89 14.32 4.10
CA SER A 188 14.04 15.06 4.63
C SER A 188 14.64 14.33 5.84
N GLY A 189 15.97 14.32 5.95
CA GLY A 189 16.69 13.73 7.09
C GLY A 189 17.01 12.24 6.94
N MET A 190 16.53 11.59 5.88
CA MET A 190 16.94 10.23 5.51
C MET A 190 18.22 10.22 4.66
N PRO A 191 18.99 9.12 4.68
CA PRO A 191 20.04 8.92 3.69
C PRO A 191 19.44 8.76 2.29
N ASN A 192 20.20 9.17 1.26
CA ASN A 192 19.80 8.98 -0.14
C ASN A 192 19.87 7.53 -0.59
N ASP A 193 20.79 6.76 0.01
CA ASP A 193 21.08 5.37 -0.30
C ASP A 193 20.96 4.51 0.96
N ASN A 194 20.80 3.19 0.82
CA ASN A 194 20.80 2.20 1.90
C ASN A 194 19.70 2.41 2.94
N PHE A 195 18.48 2.69 2.48
CA PHE A 195 17.31 2.79 3.34
C PHE A 195 16.28 1.72 3.01
N SER A 196 15.27 1.58 3.87
CA SER A 196 14.13 0.70 3.59
C SER A 196 12.83 1.35 4.03
N ALA A 197 11.73 0.83 3.51
CA ALA A 197 10.40 1.32 3.83
C ALA A 197 9.41 0.16 3.97
N LYS A 198 8.44 0.34 4.85
CA LYS A 198 7.27 -0.52 4.99
C LYS A 198 6.02 0.30 4.69
N TYR A 199 5.31 -0.07 3.65
CA TYR A 199 4.07 0.56 3.22
C TYR A 199 2.88 -0.31 3.60
N THR A 200 1.87 0.27 4.22
CA THR A 200 0.63 -0.43 4.56
C THR A 200 -0.57 0.27 3.96
N THR A 201 -1.51 -0.48 3.41
CA THR A 201 -2.85 -0.01 3.06
C THR A 201 -3.91 -1.04 3.41
N ALA A 202 -5.13 -0.58 3.62
CA ALA A 202 -6.33 -1.40 3.61
C ALA A 202 -7.26 -0.91 2.48
N LYS A 203 -7.91 -1.84 1.78
CA LYS A 203 -8.91 -1.49 0.77
C LYS A 203 -9.97 -2.57 0.59
N ARG A 204 -11.11 -2.18 0.04
CA ARG A 204 -12.18 -3.08 -0.39
C ARG A 204 -11.75 -3.77 -1.69
N ILE A 205 -11.56 -5.08 -1.68
CA ILE A 205 -11.23 -5.87 -2.87
C ILE A 205 -12.25 -7.00 -2.99
N THR A 206 -12.99 -7.01 -4.08
CA THR A 206 -13.94 -8.08 -4.38
C THR A 206 -13.23 -9.40 -4.65
N ALA A 207 -13.81 -10.52 -4.25
CA ALA A 207 -13.28 -11.84 -4.62
C ALA A 207 -13.13 -12.00 -6.14
N GLY A 208 -11.99 -12.53 -6.59
CA GLY A 208 -11.70 -12.69 -8.02
C GLY A 208 -10.24 -13.01 -8.32
N ASN A 209 -9.91 -13.07 -9.61
CA ASN A 209 -8.53 -13.15 -10.08
C ASN A 209 -7.98 -11.74 -10.32
N TYR A 210 -6.79 -11.50 -9.81
CA TYR A 210 -6.08 -10.23 -9.89
C TYR A 210 -4.67 -10.45 -10.44
N ILE A 211 -4.05 -9.38 -10.90
CA ILE A 211 -2.64 -9.33 -11.24
C ILE A 211 -1.99 -8.34 -10.27
N LEU A 212 -1.02 -8.82 -9.50
CA LEU A 212 -0.11 -7.96 -8.75
C LEU A 212 0.96 -7.49 -9.73
N ARG A 213 1.15 -6.18 -9.86
CA ARG A 213 2.24 -5.59 -10.63
C ARG A 213 3.19 -4.84 -9.72
N THR A 214 4.48 -5.04 -9.95
CA THR A 214 5.55 -4.38 -9.21
C THR A 214 6.61 -3.86 -10.18
N LYS A 215 7.14 -2.69 -9.86
CA LYS A 215 8.39 -2.13 -10.38
C LYS A 215 9.13 -1.62 -9.15
N ALA A 216 10.41 -1.94 -9.01
CA ALA A 216 11.20 -1.50 -7.88
C ALA A 216 12.67 -1.35 -8.26
N ASP A 217 13.33 -0.40 -7.61
CA ASP A 217 14.78 -0.18 -7.63
C ASP A 217 15.17 0.12 -6.18
N ASP A 218 15.50 -0.85 -5.31
CA ASP A 218 15.85 -2.25 -5.59
C ASP A 218 14.77 -3.27 -5.14
N GLY A 219 14.90 -3.79 -3.90
CA GLY A 219 14.24 -4.99 -3.44
C GLY A 219 12.80 -4.73 -3.03
N VAL A 220 11.91 -5.69 -3.28
CA VAL A 220 10.50 -5.58 -2.89
C VAL A 220 9.96 -6.90 -2.36
N ARG A 221 9.11 -6.84 -1.33
CA ARG A 221 8.20 -7.91 -0.94
C ARG A 221 6.79 -7.38 -0.86
N VAL A 222 5.83 -8.22 -1.21
CA VAL A 222 4.41 -7.88 -1.10
C VAL A 222 3.69 -8.96 -0.32
N TYR A 223 2.91 -8.51 0.66
CA TYR A 223 2.05 -9.34 1.48
C TYR A 223 0.59 -8.95 1.26
N LEU A 224 -0.27 -9.95 1.16
CA LEU A 224 -1.73 -9.78 1.11
C LEU A 224 -2.33 -10.53 2.31
N ASP A 225 -3.06 -9.81 3.16
CA ASP A 225 -3.62 -10.32 4.42
C ASP A 225 -2.58 -11.04 5.29
N GLY A 226 -1.37 -10.49 5.36
CA GLY A 226 -0.24 -11.04 6.12
C GLY A 226 0.47 -12.22 5.46
N LYS A 227 0.01 -12.70 4.29
CA LYS A 227 0.69 -13.75 3.52
C LYS A 227 1.62 -13.14 2.48
N LEU A 228 2.90 -13.53 2.51
CA LEU A 228 3.87 -13.20 1.46
C LEU A 228 3.43 -13.79 0.12
N ILE A 229 3.22 -12.94 -0.88
CA ILE A 229 2.79 -13.34 -2.23
C ILE A 229 3.86 -13.08 -3.30
N LEU A 230 4.81 -12.17 -3.05
CA LEU A 230 5.95 -11.90 -3.93
C LEU A 230 7.18 -11.60 -3.06
N ASP A 231 8.32 -12.26 -3.35
CA ASP A 231 9.61 -11.98 -2.69
C ASP A 231 10.73 -11.76 -3.71
N ARG A 232 11.13 -10.50 -3.84
CA ARG A 232 12.30 -10.05 -4.61
C ARG A 232 13.29 -9.30 -3.73
N TRP A 233 13.31 -9.56 -2.42
CA TRP A 233 14.06 -8.76 -1.47
C TRP A 233 15.56 -8.67 -1.78
N ASN A 234 16.16 -9.78 -2.21
CA ASN A 234 17.59 -9.87 -2.50
C ASN A 234 17.94 -9.58 -3.97
N GLN A 235 16.98 -9.11 -4.77
CA GLN A 235 17.19 -8.76 -6.16
C GLN A 235 17.38 -7.23 -6.28
N GLY A 236 17.98 -6.80 -7.39
CA GLY A 236 18.12 -5.37 -7.72
C GLY A 236 16.95 -4.86 -8.55
N ALA A 237 17.14 -3.69 -9.15
CA ALA A 237 16.18 -3.03 -10.02
C ALA A 237 15.48 -3.95 -11.05
N HIS A 238 14.16 -3.76 -11.20
CA HIS A 238 13.36 -4.34 -12.29
C HIS A 238 12.33 -3.36 -12.80
N THR A 239 12.12 -3.35 -14.12
CA THR A 239 11.17 -2.42 -14.78
C THR A 239 9.73 -2.91 -14.76
N GLY A 240 9.50 -4.18 -14.41
CA GLY A 240 8.17 -4.75 -14.26
C GLY A 240 8.23 -6.25 -13.95
N GLU A 241 7.60 -6.66 -12.85
CA GLU A 241 7.29 -8.05 -12.54
C GLU A 241 5.83 -8.14 -12.10
N ALA A 242 5.14 -9.16 -12.60
CA ALA A 242 3.75 -9.38 -12.25
C ALA A 242 3.47 -10.86 -12.03
N ILE A 243 2.53 -11.13 -11.12
CA ILE A 243 2.02 -12.48 -10.83
C ILE A 243 0.50 -12.44 -10.77
N GLN A 244 -0.13 -13.57 -11.08
CA GLN A 244 -1.56 -13.71 -10.83
C GLN A 244 -1.82 -14.06 -9.37
N VAL A 245 -2.80 -13.38 -8.78
CA VAL A 245 -3.22 -13.59 -7.39
C VAL A 245 -4.72 -13.87 -7.37
N LYS A 246 -5.13 -14.93 -6.68
CA LYS A 246 -6.56 -15.19 -6.42
C LYS A 246 -6.92 -14.63 -5.06
N ILE A 247 -7.88 -13.71 -5.03
CA ILE A 247 -8.37 -13.05 -3.83
C ILE A 247 -9.77 -13.60 -3.53
N ALA A 248 -10.04 -13.89 -2.26
CA ALA A 248 -11.33 -14.38 -1.78
C ALA A 248 -11.73 -13.58 -0.55
N ASP A 249 -13.03 -13.44 -0.33
CA ASP A 249 -13.56 -12.86 0.91
C ASP A 249 -12.92 -13.53 2.13
N ARG A 250 -12.49 -12.73 3.11
CA ARG A 250 -11.90 -13.20 4.36
C ARG A 250 -12.95 -13.91 5.20
N SER A 251 -12.80 -15.22 5.33
CA SER A 251 -13.62 -16.04 6.22
C SER A 251 -13.44 -15.63 7.68
N ASN A 252 -14.51 -15.70 8.47
CA ASN A 252 -14.54 -15.39 9.92
C ASN A 252 -14.45 -13.90 10.29
N TYR A 253 -14.58 -12.99 9.32
CA TYR A 253 -14.72 -11.54 9.58
C TYR A 253 -16.18 -11.12 9.53
N PRO A 254 -16.55 -9.99 10.17
CA PRO A 254 -17.86 -9.38 10.01
C PRO A 254 -18.26 -9.20 8.54
N VAL A 255 -19.56 -9.25 8.24
CA VAL A 255 -20.07 -9.17 6.85
C VAL A 255 -19.61 -7.89 6.14
N ASN A 256 -19.52 -6.79 6.88
CA ASN A 256 -19.05 -5.48 6.41
C ASN A 256 -17.51 -5.35 6.39
N GLU A 257 -16.77 -6.44 6.63
CA GLU A 257 -15.29 -6.49 6.62
C GLU A 257 -14.74 -7.61 5.74
N LYS A 258 -15.58 -8.53 5.27
CA LYS A 258 -15.15 -9.74 4.54
C LYS A 258 -14.38 -9.42 3.24
N ASP A 259 -14.64 -8.28 2.61
CA ASP A 259 -13.97 -7.81 1.40
C ASP A 259 -12.89 -6.76 1.69
N VAL A 260 -12.55 -6.53 2.96
CA VAL A 260 -11.47 -5.62 3.35
C VAL A 260 -10.16 -6.40 3.42
N HIS A 261 -9.23 -6.04 2.55
CA HIS A 261 -7.92 -6.69 2.45
C HIS A 261 -6.80 -5.73 2.85
N TRP A 262 -5.84 -6.27 3.59
CA TRP A 262 -4.61 -5.57 3.96
C TRP A 262 -3.51 -5.88 2.95
N ILE A 263 -2.82 -4.85 2.50
CA ILE A 263 -1.62 -5.01 1.67
C ILE A 263 -0.46 -4.33 2.37
N GLU A 264 0.62 -5.09 2.51
CA GLU A 264 1.88 -4.58 3.00
C GLU A 264 2.94 -4.75 1.91
N VAL A 265 3.75 -3.70 1.73
CA VAL A 265 4.88 -3.71 0.81
C VAL A 265 6.12 -3.36 1.61
N GLU A 266 7.11 -4.24 1.57
CA GLU A 266 8.45 -3.95 2.07
C GLU A 266 9.32 -3.56 0.87
N TYR A 267 10.09 -2.48 1.03
CA TYR A 267 10.97 -1.95 0.00
C TYR A 267 12.36 -1.72 0.55
N ARG A 268 13.37 -2.03 -0.26
CA ARG A 268 14.78 -1.79 0.02
C ARG A 268 15.38 -0.98 -1.11
N GLU A 269 16.03 0.10 -0.75
CA GLU A 269 16.94 0.84 -1.61
C GLU A 269 18.38 0.48 -1.15
N ASN A 270 19.27 0.13 -2.08
CA ASN A 270 20.69 0.00 -1.75
C ASN A 270 21.50 1.21 -2.21
N THR A 271 21.53 1.46 -3.52
CA THR A 271 22.29 2.57 -4.10
C THR A 271 21.63 3.07 -5.38
N ALA A 272 21.91 4.33 -5.71
CA ALA A 272 21.55 4.99 -6.96
C ALA A 272 20.09 5.45 -7.01
N ARG A 273 19.21 4.77 -7.76
CA ARG A 273 17.86 5.29 -7.99
C ARG A 273 16.86 4.61 -7.07
N SER A 274 16.04 5.42 -6.41
CA SER A 274 14.89 4.93 -5.65
C SER A 274 13.60 5.11 -6.44
N GLU A 275 12.96 4.00 -6.79
CA GLU A 275 11.65 3.97 -7.41
C GLU A 275 10.86 2.74 -6.97
N ILE A 276 9.57 2.91 -6.71
CA ILE A 276 8.64 1.81 -6.45
C ILE A 276 7.26 2.12 -7.04
N ASP A 277 6.72 1.16 -7.78
CA ASP A 277 5.31 1.11 -8.17
C ASP A 277 4.72 -0.25 -7.80
N VAL A 278 3.63 -0.27 -7.03
CA VAL A 278 2.92 -1.51 -6.68
C VAL A 278 1.41 -1.31 -6.77
N PHE A 279 0.72 -2.20 -7.49
CA PHE A 279 -0.74 -2.21 -7.53
C PHE A 279 -1.31 -3.59 -7.84
N LEU A 280 -2.58 -3.78 -7.45
CA LEU A 280 -3.41 -4.92 -7.83
C LEU A 280 -4.45 -4.43 -8.84
N GLU A 281 -4.57 -5.13 -9.96
CA GLU A 281 -5.66 -4.93 -10.91
C GLU A 281 -6.49 -6.20 -11.10
N PRO A 282 -7.82 -6.11 -11.31
CA PRO A 282 -8.61 -7.26 -11.70
C PRO A 282 -8.10 -7.82 -13.04
N TYR A 283 -8.01 -9.14 -13.15
CA TYR A 283 -7.52 -9.82 -14.37
C TYR A 283 -8.29 -9.38 -15.63
N GLU A 284 -9.62 -9.23 -15.51
CA GLU A 284 -10.49 -8.75 -16.59
C GLU A 284 -10.14 -7.34 -17.07
N SER A 285 -9.65 -6.46 -16.19
CA SER A 285 -9.21 -5.11 -16.57
C SER A 285 -7.94 -5.14 -17.41
N ALA A 286 -7.09 -6.15 -17.19
CA ALA A 286 -5.83 -6.32 -17.89
C ALA A 286 -6.03 -6.85 -19.33
N ILE A 287 -7.09 -7.63 -19.58
CA ILE A 287 -7.49 -8.12 -20.92
C ILE A 287 -8.60 -7.28 -21.58
N ALA A 288 -8.97 -6.13 -21.02
CA ALA A 288 -10.11 -5.34 -21.49
C ALA A 288 -9.91 -4.67 -22.87
N SER A 289 -8.68 -4.62 -23.40
CA SER A 289 -8.36 -4.01 -24.71
C SER A 289 -7.98 -5.10 -25.69
N SER A 290 -8.26 -4.85 -26.97
CA SER A 290 -7.81 -5.70 -28.07
C SER A 290 -6.37 -5.44 -28.52
N SER A 291 -5.73 -4.41 -27.98
CA SER A 291 -4.39 -3.96 -28.39
C SER A 291 -3.25 -4.72 -27.72
N THR A 292 -3.50 -5.43 -26.62
CA THR A 292 -2.46 -6.14 -25.88
C THR A 292 -2.86 -7.56 -25.53
N TRP A 293 -1.86 -8.40 -25.35
CA TRP A 293 -1.96 -9.75 -24.80
C TRP A 293 -1.49 -9.76 -23.36
N ILE A 294 -2.09 -10.63 -22.56
CA ILE A 294 -1.49 -11.13 -21.33
C ILE A 294 -0.80 -12.45 -21.66
N GLY A 295 0.45 -12.61 -21.22
CA GLY A 295 1.15 -13.89 -21.21
C GLY A 295 1.29 -14.39 -19.78
N GLU A 296 0.77 -15.58 -19.50
CA GLU A 296 0.94 -16.34 -18.25
C GLU A 296 2.03 -17.41 -18.48
N PHE A 297 3.18 -17.28 -17.84
CA PHE A 297 4.26 -18.28 -17.88
C PHE A 297 4.26 -19.14 -16.62
N PHE A 298 4.29 -20.46 -16.79
CA PHE A 298 4.34 -21.45 -15.71
C PHE A 298 5.68 -22.18 -15.77
N GLU A 299 6.32 -22.38 -14.61
CA GLU A 299 7.59 -23.12 -14.46
C GLU A 299 7.44 -24.65 -14.60
N ASN A 300 6.43 -25.09 -15.34
CA ASN A 300 6.15 -26.48 -15.65
C ASN A 300 5.33 -26.58 -16.94
N ASP A 301 5.37 -27.74 -17.57
CA ASP A 301 4.66 -28.11 -18.80
C ASP A 301 3.16 -28.44 -18.58
N LYS A 302 2.63 -28.22 -17.37
CA LYS A 302 1.27 -28.63 -16.96
C LYS A 302 0.31 -27.47 -16.72
N PHE A 303 0.73 -26.22 -16.96
CA PHE A 303 -0.07 -25.02 -16.66
C PHE A 303 -0.53 -24.95 -15.19
N ARG A 304 0.34 -25.32 -14.25
CA ARG A 304 0.04 -25.37 -12.81
C ARG A 304 0.84 -24.35 -12.01
N GLY A 305 0.28 -23.92 -10.87
CA GLY A 305 0.93 -22.97 -9.96
C GLY A 305 0.53 -21.52 -10.23
N VAL A 306 1.26 -20.61 -9.62
CA VAL A 306 1.10 -19.16 -9.84
C VAL A 306 1.93 -18.77 -11.05
N PRO A 307 1.32 -18.29 -12.15
CA PRO A 307 2.07 -17.86 -13.32
C PRO A 307 2.72 -16.49 -13.09
N LEU A 308 3.87 -16.31 -13.73
CA LEU A 308 4.45 -14.99 -14.02
C LEU A 308 3.68 -14.37 -15.17
N ILE A 309 3.38 -13.08 -15.04
CA ILE A 309 2.54 -12.33 -15.98
C ILE A 309 3.40 -11.34 -16.76
N VAL A 310 3.25 -11.34 -18.08
CA VAL A 310 3.75 -10.30 -18.98
C VAL A 310 2.59 -9.63 -19.72
N GLY A 311 2.76 -8.38 -20.13
CA GLY A 311 1.76 -7.67 -20.92
C GLY A 311 0.47 -7.36 -20.16
N GLY A 312 -0.60 -7.16 -20.93
CA GLY A 312 -1.88 -6.58 -20.49
C GLY A 312 -1.89 -5.05 -20.56
N ASN A 313 -3.09 -4.49 -20.47
CA ASN A 313 -3.36 -3.06 -20.73
C ASN A 313 -2.57 -2.08 -19.85
N ASN A 314 -2.35 -2.45 -18.60
CA ASN A 314 -1.71 -1.58 -17.60
C ASN A 314 -0.31 -2.09 -17.25
N SER A 315 0.30 -2.90 -18.13
CA SER A 315 1.67 -3.37 -17.97
C SER A 315 2.68 -2.24 -18.11
N PHE A 316 3.77 -2.31 -17.35
CA PHE A 316 4.96 -1.48 -17.60
C PHE A 316 5.60 -1.83 -18.95
N GLU A 317 5.47 -3.09 -19.38
CA GLU A 317 5.95 -3.61 -20.66
C GLU A 317 4.79 -4.31 -21.39
N PRO A 318 4.00 -3.59 -22.23
CA PRO A 318 2.87 -4.17 -22.95
C PRO A 318 3.28 -5.14 -24.05
N VAL A 319 2.53 -6.24 -24.21
CA VAL A 319 2.75 -7.23 -25.28
C VAL A 319 1.72 -7.01 -26.37
N THR A 320 2.11 -6.52 -27.53
CA THR A 320 1.19 -6.22 -28.65
C THR A 320 1.07 -7.35 -29.67
N ALA A 321 2.07 -8.25 -29.72
CA ALA A 321 2.10 -9.42 -30.58
C ALA A 321 2.71 -10.62 -29.83
N ILE A 322 2.31 -11.84 -30.21
CA ILE A 322 2.95 -13.08 -29.76
C ILE A 322 3.91 -13.49 -30.87
N ASP A 323 5.17 -13.07 -30.75
CA ASP A 323 6.24 -13.38 -31.71
C ASP A 323 7.54 -13.55 -30.94
N TYR A 324 7.75 -14.77 -30.44
CA TYR A 324 8.86 -15.11 -29.57
C TYR A 324 9.76 -16.17 -30.21
N ASN A 325 11.06 -15.89 -30.23
CA ASN A 325 12.10 -16.86 -30.55
C ASN A 325 13.15 -16.84 -29.43
N TRP A 326 12.99 -17.73 -28.45
CA TRP A 326 13.89 -17.79 -27.30
C TRP A 326 15.18 -18.58 -27.58
N GLY A 327 15.25 -19.32 -28.70
CA GLY A 327 16.37 -20.22 -29.00
C GLY A 327 16.62 -21.20 -27.85
N GLN A 328 17.82 -21.15 -27.27
CA GLN A 328 18.23 -21.97 -26.10
C GLN A 328 18.08 -21.21 -24.76
N GLY A 329 17.41 -20.06 -24.79
CA GLY A 329 17.17 -19.17 -23.66
C GLY A 329 15.90 -19.52 -22.89
N SER A 330 15.41 -18.55 -22.12
CA SER A 330 14.15 -18.63 -21.38
C SER A 330 13.33 -17.36 -21.63
N PRO A 331 11.99 -17.43 -21.60
CA PRO A 331 11.14 -16.25 -21.71
C PRO A 331 11.38 -15.21 -20.61
N LEU A 332 11.74 -15.64 -19.40
CA LEU A 332 11.96 -14.79 -18.23
C LEU A 332 13.06 -15.37 -17.36
N ALA A 333 13.80 -14.53 -16.64
CA ALA A 333 14.96 -14.96 -15.85
C ALA A 333 14.66 -16.08 -14.82
N THR A 334 13.45 -16.11 -14.27
CA THR A 334 12.98 -17.10 -13.29
C THR A 334 12.28 -18.30 -13.91
N VAL A 335 11.90 -18.24 -15.18
CA VAL A 335 11.30 -19.38 -15.89
C VAL A 335 12.41 -20.34 -16.34
N PRO A 336 12.27 -21.66 -16.14
CA PRO A 336 13.21 -22.64 -16.68
C PRO A 336 13.35 -22.54 -18.20
N LYS A 337 14.53 -22.88 -18.72
CA LYS A 337 14.78 -22.91 -20.18
C LYS A 337 13.91 -23.95 -20.89
N ASP A 338 13.78 -25.12 -20.28
CA ASP A 338 13.01 -26.26 -20.80
C ASP A 338 11.83 -26.58 -19.88
N HIS A 339 10.84 -27.30 -20.40
CA HIS A 339 9.67 -27.78 -19.64
C HIS A 339 8.83 -26.69 -18.96
N PHE A 340 8.78 -25.49 -19.53
CA PHE A 340 7.81 -24.46 -19.14
C PHE A 340 6.54 -24.57 -20.00
N SER A 341 5.48 -23.87 -19.59
CA SER A 341 4.30 -23.65 -20.44
C SER A 341 3.89 -22.18 -20.40
N ALA A 342 3.25 -21.72 -21.47
CA ALA A 342 2.77 -20.34 -21.58
C ALA A 342 1.33 -20.30 -22.09
N ARG A 343 0.50 -19.43 -21.51
CA ARG A 343 -0.83 -19.12 -22.02
C ARG A 343 -0.89 -17.65 -22.39
N PHE A 344 -1.33 -17.35 -23.61
CA PHE A 344 -1.57 -15.98 -24.03
C PHE A 344 -3.07 -15.73 -24.20
N THR A 345 -3.56 -14.67 -23.55
CA THR A 345 -4.98 -14.32 -23.52
C THR A 345 -5.16 -12.87 -23.95
N LYS A 346 -6.11 -12.62 -24.86
CA LYS A 346 -6.64 -11.28 -25.13
C LYS A 346 -8.10 -11.35 -25.53
N ASN A 347 -8.83 -10.26 -25.31
CA ASN A 347 -10.15 -10.08 -25.90
C ASN A 347 -10.01 -9.27 -27.19
N ILE A 348 -10.49 -9.81 -28.31
CA ILE A 348 -10.54 -9.09 -29.58
C ILE A 348 -11.99 -8.84 -30.00
N ARG A 349 -12.31 -7.61 -30.40
CA ARG A 349 -13.59 -7.29 -31.04
C ARG A 349 -13.40 -7.32 -32.55
N LEU A 350 -14.01 -8.28 -33.20
CA LEU A 350 -14.04 -8.38 -34.66
C LEU A 350 -15.17 -7.48 -35.19
N SER A 351 -14.84 -6.59 -36.14
CA SER A 351 -15.79 -5.62 -36.70
C SER A 351 -16.68 -6.19 -37.80
N GLU A 352 -16.35 -7.37 -38.33
CA GLU A 352 -17.01 -7.97 -39.48
C GLU A 352 -17.35 -9.43 -39.18
N ALA A 353 -18.54 -9.87 -39.62
CA ALA A 353 -18.93 -11.27 -39.57
C ALA A 353 -18.38 -11.99 -40.81
N LYS A 354 -17.16 -12.52 -40.71
CA LYS A 354 -16.46 -13.25 -41.78
C LYS A 354 -15.79 -14.51 -41.24
N THR A 355 -15.34 -15.37 -42.14
CA THR A 355 -14.45 -16.49 -41.78
C THR A 355 -13.06 -15.95 -41.50
N TYR A 356 -12.51 -16.30 -40.35
CA TYR A 356 -11.13 -15.97 -39.96
C TYR A 356 -10.29 -17.25 -39.97
N ILE A 357 -9.05 -17.12 -40.41
CA ILE A 357 -8.04 -18.19 -40.32
C ILE A 357 -7.18 -17.90 -39.10
N VAL A 358 -6.92 -18.94 -38.31
CA VAL A 358 -6.03 -18.90 -37.16
C VAL A 358 -4.82 -19.75 -37.50
N ASP A 359 -3.68 -19.09 -37.68
CA ASP A 359 -2.39 -19.73 -37.91
C ASP A 359 -1.55 -19.62 -36.65
N ALA A 360 -0.98 -20.73 -36.21
CA ALA A 360 -0.06 -20.78 -35.09
C ALA A 360 1.11 -21.71 -35.40
N SER A 361 2.32 -21.26 -35.08
CA SER A 361 3.55 -22.03 -35.19
C SER A 361 4.25 -22.00 -33.84
N ALA A 362 4.72 -23.15 -33.38
CA ALA A 362 5.49 -23.29 -32.16
C ALA A 362 6.51 -24.42 -32.35
N ASP A 363 7.64 -24.31 -31.67
CA ASP A 363 8.45 -25.48 -31.34
C ASP A 363 7.78 -26.18 -30.14
N ASP A 364 7.68 -27.50 -30.20
CA ASP A 364 6.75 -28.35 -29.43
C ASP A 364 5.23 -28.10 -29.69
N GLY A 365 4.43 -27.93 -28.63
CA GLY A 365 2.97 -28.02 -28.68
C GLY A 365 2.26 -26.67 -28.64
N VAL A 366 1.25 -26.50 -29.51
CA VAL A 366 0.35 -25.32 -29.49
C VAL A 366 -1.11 -25.74 -29.48
N ARG A 367 -1.94 -24.97 -28.78
CA ARG A 367 -3.40 -25.05 -28.80
C ARG A 367 -3.95 -23.63 -28.85
N VAL A 368 -4.83 -23.36 -29.81
CA VAL A 368 -5.56 -22.11 -29.89
C VAL A 368 -7.03 -22.36 -29.59
N SER A 369 -7.62 -21.49 -28.78
CA SER A 369 -9.06 -21.49 -28.50
C SER A 369 -9.64 -20.10 -28.76
N VAL A 370 -10.82 -20.06 -29.37
CA VAL A 370 -11.62 -18.84 -29.59
C VAL A 370 -12.94 -19.02 -28.85
N ASP A 371 -13.32 -18.06 -28.01
CA ASP A 371 -14.53 -18.10 -27.19
C ASP A 371 -14.70 -19.42 -26.40
N GLY A 372 -13.58 -19.92 -25.88
CA GLY A 372 -13.53 -21.15 -25.09
C GLY A 372 -13.54 -22.46 -25.89
N LYS A 373 -13.58 -22.41 -27.23
CA LYS A 373 -13.56 -23.59 -28.11
C LYS A 373 -12.24 -23.71 -28.85
N VAL A 374 -11.66 -24.90 -28.88
CA VAL A 374 -10.47 -25.20 -29.69
C VAL A 374 -10.82 -25.09 -31.18
N VAL A 375 -9.96 -24.42 -31.96
CA VAL A 375 -10.15 -24.17 -33.40
C VAL A 375 -9.09 -24.84 -34.25
#